data_AF-A0A931UVN8-F1
#
_entry.id   AF-A0A931UVN8-F1
#
_cell.length_a   1.000
_cell.length_b   1.000
_cell.length_c   1.000
_cell.angle_alpha   90.00
_cell.angle_beta   90.00
_cell.angle_gamma   90.00
#
_symmetry.space_group_name_H-M   'P 1'
#
loop_
_entity.id
_entity.type
_entity.pdbx_description
1 polymer ?
#
loop_
_entity_poly.entity_id
_entity_poly.type
_entity_poly.pdbx_seq_one_letter_code
_entity_poly.pdbx_strand_id
1 'polypeptide(L)'
;MTTCASAVQRRAYRRHRPEQTVLHALVREHLPAFLRHADEDYVRPLAPYVRRAFEQYLRCGLPEHGFLRVRCNDCGHDRSMSLPRAL
;
A
#
# COMPACT_ATOMS: atom_id res chain seq x y z
N MET A 1 -24.39 -11.80 23.20
CA MET A 1 -24.88 -11.61 21.83
C MET A 1 -24.31 -10.29 21.32
N THR A 2 -23.18 -10.34 20.62
CA THR A 2 -22.52 -9.13 20.12
C THR A 2 -23.25 -8.66 18.88
N THR A 3 -24.09 -7.64 19.04
CA THR A 3 -24.83 -7.03 17.93
C THR A 3 -23.83 -6.52 16.89
N CYS A 4 -23.76 -7.15 15.72
CA CYS A 4 -23.12 -6.55 14.56
C CYS A 4 -24.03 -5.41 14.10
N ALA A 5 -23.86 -4.21 14.70
CA ALA A 5 -24.71 -3.05 14.45
C ALA A 5 -24.68 -2.69 12.96
N SER A 6 -25.69 -3.16 12.24
CA SER A 6 -25.85 -3.02 10.80
C SER A 6 -26.28 -1.59 10.37
N ALA A 7 -26.53 -0.68 11.32
CA ALA A 7 -27.32 0.54 11.09
C ALA A 7 -26.64 1.88 11.44
N VAL A 8 -25.31 1.99 11.39
CA VAL A 8 -24.71 3.31 11.12
C VAL A 8 -24.68 3.45 9.61
N GLN A 9 -25.14 4.58 9.05
CA GLN A 9 -24.98 4.91 7.63
C GLN A 9 -23.53 4.65 7.22
N ARG A 10 -23.30 3.46 6.67
CA ARG A 10 -21.95 2.96 6.43
C ARG A 10 -21.49 3.76 5.22
N ARG A 11 -20.62 4.75 5.41
CA ARG A 11 -19.73 5.15 4.31
C ARG A 11 -19.12 3.84 3.82
N ALA A 12 -19.54 3.39 2.64
CA ALA A 12 -19.03 2.17 2.05
C ALA A 12 -17.52 2.31 2.06
N TYR A 13 -16.82 1.38 2.71
CA TYR A 13 -15.37 1.41 2.78
C TYR A 13 -14.85 1.47 1.34
N ARG A 14 -14.21 2.60 1.00
CA ARG A 14 -13.53 2.74 -0.28
C ARG A 14 -12.09 2.35 -0.05
N ARG A 15 -11.67 1.33 -0.79
CA ARG A 15 -10.28 0.91 -0.84
C ARG A 15 -9.39 2.10 -1.19
N HIS A 16 -8.28 2.25 -0.47
CA HIS A 16 -7.22 3.17 -0.86
C HIS A 16 -6.67 2.81 -2.25
N ARG A 17 -6.44 3.80 -3.11
CA ARG A 17 -5.93 3.63 -4.49
C ARG A 17 -4.60 4.39 -4.64
N PRO A 18 -3.50 3.86 -4.09
CA PRO A 18 -2.20 4.54 -4.14
C PRO A 18 -1.78 4.86 -5.57
N GLU A 19 -2.11 3.99 -6.54
CA GLU A 19 -1.83 4.16 -7.96
C GLU A 19 -2.44 5.43 -8.59
N GLN A 20 -3.42 6.05 -7.90
CA GLN A 20 -4.08 7.29 -8.31
C GLN A 20 -3.55 8.53 -7.57
N THR A 21 -2.59 8.37 -6.66
CA THR A 21 -2.01 9.47 -5.89
C THR A 21 -0.82 10.08 -6.64
N VAL A 22 -0.64 11.41 -6.50
CA VAL A 22 0.48 12.14 -7.10
C VAL A 22 1.83 11.60 -6.61
N LEU A 23 1.95 11.33 -5.31
CA LEU A 23 3.20 10.82 -4.75
C LEU A 23 3.59 9.45 -5.33
N HIS A 24 2.63 8.53 -5.47
CA HIS A 24 2.90 7.22 -6.07
C HIS A 24 3.34 7.36 -7.52
N ALA A 25 2.68 8.23 -8.29
CA ALA A 25 3.07 8.50 -9.67
C ALA A 25 4.51 9.04 -9.76
N LEU A 26 4.85 10.06 -8.96
CA LEU A 26 6.19 10.65 -8.95
C LEU A 26 7.26 9.63 -8.54
N VAL A 27 7.02 8.86 -7.48
CA VAL A 27 7.99 7.83 -7.05
C VAL A 27 8.13 6.77 -8.13
N ARG A 28 7.04 6.29 -8.73
CA ARG A 28 7.08 5.26 -9.78
C ARG A 28 7.88 5.73 -10.98
N GLU A 29 7.71 7.00 -11.37
CA GLU A 29 8.36 7.59 -12.54
C GLU A 29 9.84 7.91 -12.28
N HIS A 30 10.16 8.52 -11.13
CA HIS A 30 11.48 9.10 -10.89
C HIS A 30 12.41 8.22 -10.06
N LEU A 31 11.93 7.14 -9.43
CA LEU A 31 12.77 6.28 -8.59
C LEU A 31 14.00 5.73 -9.33
N PRO A 32 13.92 5.22 -10.59
CA PRO A 32 15.11 4.72 -11.29
C PRO A 32 16.17 5.81 -11.49
N ALA A 33 15.76 7.02 -11.89
CA ALA A 33 16.66 8.15 -12.09
C ALA A 33 17.29 8.60 -10.77
N PHE A 34 16.49 8.68 -9.69
CA PHE A 34 16.97 9.00 -8.36
C PHE A 34 18.01 7.99 -7.85
N LEU A 35 17.75 6.68 -7.99
CA LEU A 35 18.68 5.64 -7.56
C LEU A 35 19.99 5.71 -8.34
N ARG A 36 19.91 5.97 -9.65
CA ARG A 36 21.09 6.09 -10.51
C ARG A 36 21.94 7.31 -10.15
N HIS A 37 21.31 8.47 -9.94
CA HIS A 37 21.97 9.67 -9.43
C HIS A 37 22.63 9.42 -8.08
N ALA A 38 21.96 8.71 -7.16
CA ALA A 38 22.54 8.40 -5.86
C ALA A 38 23.70 7.40 -5.93
N ASP A 39 23.69 6.48 -6.89
CA ASP A 39 24.79 5.53 -7.12
C ASP A 39 26.00 6.22 -7.79
N GLU A 40 25.77 7.25 -8.64
CA GLU A 40 26.82 7.95 -9.41
C GLU A 40 27.43 9.16 -8.67
N ASP A 41 26.60 10.00 -8.02
CA ASP A 41 27.00 11.35 -7.59
C ASP A 41 27.14 11.51 -6.08
N TYR A 42 26.63 10.58 -5.26
CA TYR A 42 26.71 10.72 -3.81
C TYR A 42 28.09 10.31 -3.29
N VAL A 43 28.62 11.07 -2.33
CA VAL A 43 29.87 10.75 -1.63
C VAL A 43 29.80 9.38 -0.92
N ARG A 44 28.62 9.00 -0.43
CA ARG A 44 28.35 7.68 0.14
C ARG A 44 27.08 7.08 -0.45
N PRO A 45 27.05 5.76 -0.68
CA PRO A 45 25.88 5.10 -1.23
C PRO A 45 24.69 5.21 -0.27
N LEU A 46 23.48 5.16 -0.83
CA LEU A 46 22.27 5.05 -0.04
C LEU A 46 22.31 3.80 0.83
N ALA A 47 21.80 3.93 2.05
CA ALA A 47 21.63 2.77 2.90
C ALA A 47 20.68 1.75 2.21
N PRO A 48 20.97 0.43 2.27
CA PRO A 48 20.20 -0.58 1.53
C PRO A 48 18.69 -0.55 1.80
N TYR A 49 18.30 -0.12 3.00
CA TYR A 49 16.88 -0.02 3.38
C TYR A 49 16.11 1.05 2.59
N VAL A 50 16.78 2.09 2.06
CA VAL A 50 16.12 3.18 1.33
C VAL A 50 15.53 2.66 0.02
N ARG A 51 16.33 1.93 -0.77
CA ARG A 51 15.86 1.27 -2.00
C ARG A 51 14.70 0.33 -1.70
N ARG A 52 14.86 -0.51 -0.68
CA ARG A 52 13.84 -1.46 -0.22
C ARG A 52 12.54 -0.75 0.19
N ALA A 53 12.63 0.40 0.84
CA ALA A 53 11.47 1.17 1.29
C ALA A 53 10.67 1.72 0.10
N PHE A 54 11.34 2.27 -0.93
CA PHE A 54 10.66 2.72 -2.14
C PHE A 54 9.99 1.57 -2.90
N GLU A 55 10.66 0.42 -3.04
CA GLU A 55 10.07 -0.78 -3.65
C GLU A 55 8.86 -1.29 -2.86
N GLN A 56 8.92 -1.26 -1.53
CA GLN A 56 7.77 -1.62 -0.68
C GLN A 56 6.64 -0.61 -0.83
N TYR A 57 6.95 0.69 -0.88
CA TYR A 57 5.98 1.75 -1.05
C TYR A 57 5.21 1.61 -2.37
N LEU A 58 5.91 1.35 -3.49
CA LEU A 58 5.29 1.18 -4.79
C LEU A 58 4.34 -0.03 -4.84
N ARG A 59 4.63 -1.07 -4.06
CA ARG A 59 3.78 -2.25 -3.94
C ARG A 59 2.66 -2.11 -2.92
N CYS A 60 2.85 -1.24 -1.93
CA CYS A 60 1.95 -1.08 -0.81
C CYS A 60 0.58 -0.65 -1.32
N GLY A 61 -0.45 -1.35 -0.87
CA GLY A 61 -1.80 -0.96 -1.20
C GLY A 61 -2.18 -1.22 -2.66
N LEU A 62 -1.52 -2.12 -3.39
CA LEU A 62 -1.99 -2.65 -4.70
C LEU A 62 -2.54 -4.08 -4.52
N PRO A 63 -3.65 -4.47 -5.15
CA PRO A 63 -4.26 -5.79 -4.92
C PRO A 63 -3.41 -6.93 -5.49
N GLU A 64 -2.68 -6.66 -6.57
CA GLU A 64 -1.77 -7.62 -7.25
C GLU A 64 -0.60 -8.07 -6.38
N HIS A 65 -0.28 -7.34 -5.30
CA HIS A 65 0.78 -7.70 -4.35
C HIS A 65 0.26 -8.33 -3.06
N GLY A 66 -1.04 -8.57 -2.96
CA GLY A 66 -1.68 -9.26 -1.83
C GLY A 66 -2.77 -8.44 -1.14
N PHE A 67 -3.73 -9.15 -0.56
CA PHE A 67 -4.82 -8.55 0.19
C PHE A 67 -5.29 -9.47 1.33
N LEU A 68 -5.82 -8.86 2.38
CA LEU A 68 -6.54 -9.52 3.46
C LEU A 68 -8.03 -9.45 3.18
N ARG A 69 -8.72 -10.59 3.21
CA ARG A 69 -10.19 -10.64 3.23
C ARG A 69 -10.67 -10.92 4.64
N VAL A 70 -11.44 -9.99 5.21
CA VAL A 70 -12.08 -10.12 6.52
C VAL A 70 -13.56 -10.40 6.30
N ARG A 71 -14.09 -11.45 6.92
CA ARG A 71 -15.50 -11.85 6.83
C ARG A 71 -16.12 -11.81 8.22
N CYS A 72 -17.24 -11.11 8.39
CA CYS A 72 -18.00 -11.16 9.62
C CYS A 72 -18.83 -12.45 9.67
N ASN A 73 -18.71 -13.24 10.74
CA ASN A 73 -19.45 -14.50 10.88
C ASN A 73 -20.95 -14.26 11.15
N ASP A 74 -21.31 -13.16 11.81
CA ASP A 74 -22.70 -12.88 12.17
C ASP A 74 -23.52 -12.34 10.99
N CYS A 75 -22.97 -11.40 10.21
CA CYS A 75 -23.77 -10.63 9.24
C CYS A 75 -23.48 -10.92 7.76
N GLY A 76 -22.57 -11.83 7.43
CA GLY A 76 -22.36 -12.15 6.02
C GLY A 76 -21.33 -11.28 5.29
N HIS A 77 -20.92 -10.15 5.86
CA HIS A 77 -20.22 -9.11 5.10
C HIS A 77 -18.71 -9.39 4.97
N ASP A 78 -18.18 -9.26 3.76
CA ASP A 78 -16.75 -9.32 3.49
C ASP A 78 -16.16 -7.94 3.15
N ARG A 79 -14.90 -7.75 3.56
CA ARG A 79 -14.07 -6.61 3.18
C ARG A 79 -12.69 -7.08 2.79
N SER A 80 -12.18 -6.54 1.69
CA SER A 80 -10.80 -6.77 1.24
C SER A 80 -9.96 -5.52 1.46
N MET A 81 -8.81 -5.68 2.10
CA MET A 81 -7.82 -4.63 2.34
C MET A 81 -6.52 -5.03 1.67
N SER A 82 -5.90 -4.13 0.92
CA SER A 82 -4.57 -4.42 0.38
C SER A 82 -3.56 -4.44 1.53
N LEU A 83 -2.72 -5.48 1.56
CA LEU A 83 -1.66 -5.64 2.56
C LEU A 83 -0.32 -5.41 1.87
N PRO A 84 0.58 -4.58 2.43
CA PRO A 84 1.99 -4.74 2.10
C PRO A 84 2.39 -6.16 2.54
N ARG A 85 3.04 -6.92 1.65
CA ARG A 85 3.51 -8.27 1.97
C ARG A 85 4.32 -8.19 3.27
N ALA A 86 3.84 -8.88 4.32
CA ALA A 86 4.54 -8.94 5.60
C ALA A 86 5.96 -9.44 5.34
N LEU A 87 6.92 -8.69 5.88
CA LEU A 87 8.35 -8.98 5.84
C LEU A 87 8.66 -10.35 6.42
#